data_AF-A0A1W9RJB9-F1
#
_entry.id   AF-A0A1W9RJB9-F1
#
_cell.length_a   1.000
_cell.length_b   1.000
_cell.length_c   1.000
_cell.angle_alpha   90.00
_cell.angle_beta   90.00
_cell.angle_gamma   90.00
#
_symmetry.space_group_name_H-M   'P 1'
#
loop_
_entity.id
_entity.type
_entity.pdbx_description
1 polymer ?
#
loop_
_entity_poly.entity_id
_entity_poly.type
_entity_poly.pdbx_seq_one_letter_code
_entity_poly.pdbx_strand_id
1 'polypeptide(L)'
;MLKVHDKDIIDSSRVISNISLRRLFEKFCNEVSSFSEGIGLRANAFELVFSDDENLFEMTVTPYRDLFKVSFGGRRSHEIRVSSLDDFFIALDTALHYFLSSKESRN
;
A
#
# COMPACT_ATOMS: atom_id res chain seq x y z
N MET A 1 4.45 -11.47 -15.32
CA MET A 1 3.41 -11.82 -14.32
C MET A 1 4.08 -12.03 -12.98
N LEU A 2 4.29 -10.96 -12.21
CA LEU A 2 4.75 -11.05 -10.83
C LEU A 2 3.49 -11.04 -9.96
N LYS A 3 3.10 -12.22 -9.49
CA LYS A 3 1.99 -12.36 -8.56
C LYS A 3 2.43 -11.83 -7.20
N VAL A 4 1.53 -11.11 -6.54
CA VAL A 4 1.63 -10.84 -5.11
C VAL A 4 1.84 -12.17 -4.39
N HIS A 5 2.95 -12.30 -3.68
CA HIS A 5 3.14 -13.44 -2.80
C HIS A 5 2.56 -13.06 -1.44
N ASP A 6 1.42 -13.67 -1.08
CA ASP A 6 0.78 -13.50 0.24
C ASP A 6 1.77 -13.60 1.41
N LYS A 7 2.83 -14.40 1.22
CA LYS A 7 3.93 -14.57 2.18
C LYS A 7 4.63 -13.25 2.53
N ASP A 8 4.89 -12.37 1.57
CA ASP A 8 5.62 -11.12 1.81
C ASP A 8 4.78 -10.16 2.67
N ILE A 9 3.48 -10.08 2.37
CA ILE A 9 2.52 -9.28 3.16
C ILE A 9 2.44 -9.80 4.59
N ILE A 10 2.35 -11.13 4.76
CA ILE A 10 2.29 -11.77 6.09
C ILE A 10 3.58 -11.53 6.88
N ASP A 11 4.74 -11.62 6.25
CA ASP A 11 6.01 -11.43 6.94
C ASP A 11 6.18 -9.96 7.39
N SER A 12 5.79 -8.99 6.55
CA SER A 12 5.74 -7.57 6.92
C SER A 12 4.70 -7.26 8.00
N SER A 13 3.52 -7.89 7.98
CA SER A 13 2.45 -7.63 8.95
C SER A 13 2.82 -8.03 10.38
N ARG A 14 3.76 -8.98 10.55
CA ARG A 14 4.23 -9.43 11.88
C ARG A 14 4.83 -8.33 12.74
N VAL A 15 5.31 -7.24 12.14
CA VAL A 15 5.86 -6.08 12.84
C VAL A 15 4.80 -5.36 13.70
N ILE A 16 3.54 -5.35 13.26
CA ILE A 16 2.45 -4.65 13.95
C ILE A 16 2.02 -5.47 15.17
N SER A 17 2.06 -4.97 16.41
CA SER A 17 1.67 -5.74 17.60
C SER A 17 0.17 -6.03 17.70
N ASN A 18 -0.68 -5.14 17.18
CA ASN A 18 -2.13 -5.26 17.30
C ASN A 18 -2.72 -6.14 16.19
N ILE A 19 -3.41 -7.22 16.55
CA ILE A 19 -3.98 -8.18 15.58
C ILE A 19 -5.05 -7.58 14.66
N SER A 20 -5.86 -6.63 15.15
CA SER A 20 -6.87 -5.95 14.34
C SER A 20 -6.19 -5.07 13.29
N LEU A 21 -5.14 -4.36 13.69
CA LEU A 21 -4.38 -3.52 12.77
C LEU A 21 -3.58 -4.35 11.75
N ARG A 22 -3.06 -5.54 12.13
CA ARG A 22 -2.46 -6.49 11.17
C ARG A 22 -3.45 -6.85 10.06
N ARG A 23 -4.70 -7.16 10.43
CA ARG A 23 -5.75 -7.49 9.47
C ARG A 23 -6.08 -6.30 8.57
N LEU A 24 -6.09 -5.08 9.11
CA LEU A 24 -6.26 -3.86 8.31
C LEU A 24 -5.10 -3.67 7.32
N PHE A 25 -3.86 -3.88 7.75
CA PHE A 25 -2.68 -3.83 6.89
C PHE A 25 -2.74 -4.87 5.76
N GLU A 26 -3.00 -6.13 6.10
CA GLU A 26 -3.12 -7.23 5.12
C GLU A 26 -4.23 -6.94 4.12
N LYS A 27 -5.40 -6.50 4.61
CA LYS A 27 -6.52 -6.10 3.76
C LYS A 27 -6.14 -4.93 2.86
N PHE A 28 -5.50 -3.90 3.39
CA PHE A 28 -5.08 -2.74 2.62
C PHE A 28 -4.17 -3.15 1.45
N CYS A 29 -3.16 -3.96 1.73
CA CYS A 29 -2.23 -4.46 0.71
C CYS A 29 -2.96 -5.27 -0.37
N ASN A 30 -3.89 -6.15 0.03
CA ASN A 30 -4.66 -6.96 -0.91
C ASN A 30 -5.60 -6.12 -1.80
N GLU A 31 -6.24 -5.10 -1.23
CA GLU A 31 -7.11 -4.19 -1.99
C GLU A 31 -6.30 -3.34 -2.98
N VAL A 32 -5.13 -2.84 -2.58
CA VAL A 32 -4.26 -2.08 -3.49
C VAL A 32 -3.78 -2.94 -4.66
N SER A 33 -3.36 -4.18 -4.37
CA SER A 33 -3.01 -5.14 -5.41
C SER A 33 -4.15 -5.49 -6.36
N SER A 34 -5.40 -5.28 -5.94
CA SER A 34 -6.58 -5.57 -6.76
C SER A 34 -7.02 -4.40 -7.65
N PHE A 35 -6.43 -3.20 -7.50
CA PHE A 35 -6.79 -2.05 -8.32
C PHE A 35 -6.59 -2.31 -9.83
N SER A 36 -5.58 -3.11 -10.21
CA SER A 36 -5.34 -3.54 -11.59
C SER A 36 -4.40 -4.75 -11.65
N GLU A 37 -4.53 -5.58 -12.69
CA GLU A 37 -3.63 -6.72 -12.94
C GLU A 37 -2.16 -6.31 -13.15
N GLY A 38 -1.91 -5.05 -13.54
CA GLY A 38 -0.57 -4.51 -13.80
C GLY A 38 0.14 -3.95 -12.56
N ILE A 39 -0.43 -4.07 -11.35
CA ILE A 39 0.22 -3.64 -10.12
C ILE A 39 1.15 -4.74 -9.60
N GLY A 40 2.45 -4.44 -9.63
CA GLY A 40 3.49 -5.24 -9.01
C GLY A 40 3.69 -4.87 -7.54
N LEU A 41 4.15 -5.85 -6.76
CA LEU A 41 4.57 -5.69 -5.37
C LEU A 41 6.06 -6.04 -5.25
N ARG A 42 6.83 -5.16 -4.61
CA ARG A 42 8.20 -5.41 -4.16
C ARG A 42 8.24 -5.28 -2.64
N ALA A 43 8.85 -6.24 -1.96
CA ALA A 43 8.98 -6.24 -0.51
C ALA A 43 10.44 -6.18 -0.08
N ASN A 44 10.71 -5.47 1.00
CA ASN A 44 11.95 -5.60 1.76
C ASN A 44 11.63 -5.84 3.25
N ALA A 45 12.66 -5.90 4.10
CA ALA A 45 12.50 -6.19 5.52
C ALA A 45 11.65 -5.16 6.29
N PHE A 46 11.43 -3.96 5.73
CA PHE A 46 10.81 -2.84 6.42
C PHE A 46 9.58 -2.27 5.72
N GLU A 47 9.41 -2.50 4.42
CA GLU A 47 8.32 -1.90 3.65
C GLU A 47 7.90 -2.73 2.44
N LEU A 48 6.71 -2.42 1.96
CA LEU A 48 6.11 -2.91 0.72
C LEU A 48 6.01 -1.75 -0.27
N VAL A 49 6.44 -1.96 -1.50
CA VAL A 49 6.37 -0.98 -2.58
C VAL A 49 5.45 -1.53 -3.67
N PHE A 50 4.34 -0.84 -3.90
CA PHE A 50 3.40 -1.10 -4.99
C PHE A 50 3.73 -0.17 -6.14
N SER A 51 3.85 -0.72 -7.34
CA SER A 51 4.09 0.07 -8.54
C SER A 51 3.40 -0.57 -9.73
N ASP A 52 2.90 0.24 -10.66
CA ASP A 52 2.38 -0.28 -11.91
C ASP A 52 3.50 -0.57 -12.92
N ASP A 53 3.23 -1.40 -13.94
CA ASP A 53 4.21 -1.75 -14.98
C ASP A 53 4.81 -0.54 -15.71
N GLU A 54 4.08 0.59 -15.74
CA GLU A 54 4.47 1.81 -16.43
C GLU A 54 5.22 2.81 -15.53
N ASN A 55 5.37 2.50 -14.23
CA ASN A 55 5.94 3.35 -13.18
C ASN A 55 5.30 4.76 -13.09
N LEU A 56 4.00 4.86 -13.41
CA LEU A 56 3.21 6.07 -13.24
C LEU A 56 2.61 6.15 -11.83
N PHE A 57 2.36 4.99 -11.24
CA PHE A 57 1.92 4.82 -9.87
C PHE A 57 3.03 4.17 -9.06
N GLU A 58 3.42 4.81 -7.95
CA GLU A 58 4.29 4.21 -6.95
C GLU A 58 3.84 4.61 -5.54
N MET A 59 3.66 3.60 -4.68
CA MET A 59 3.23 3.77 -3.31
C MET A 59 4.00 2.84 -2.38
N THR A 60 4.44 3.37 -1.25
CA THR A 60 5.12 2.60 -0.20
C THR A 60 4.21 2.42 1.00
N VAL A 61 4.16 1.21 1.54
CA VAL A 61 3.47 0.86 2.78
C VAL A 61 4.48 0.34 3.78
N THR A 62 4.68 1.08 4.87
CA THR A 62 5.65 0.74 5.93
C THR A 62 4.89 0.30 7.18
N PRO A 63 4.95 -0.98 7.58
CA PRO A 63 4.40 -1.41 8.87
C PRO A 63 5.24 -0.88 10.04
N TYR A 64 4.56 -0.41 11.09
CA TYR A 64 5.14 -0.07 12.37
C TYR A 64 4.46 -0.87 13.48
N ARG A 65 4.97 -0.76 14.71
CA ARG A 65 4.44 -1.52 15.84
C ARG A 65 2.94 -1.30 16.08
N ASP A 66 2.47 -0.06 16.03
CA ASP A 66 1.08 0.27 16.39
C ASP A 66 0.32 1.04 15.30
N LEU A 67 0.90 1.13 14.10
CA LEU A 67 0.28 1.73 12.90
C LEU A 67 0.94 1.14 11.65
N PHE A 68 0.41 1.44 10.46
CA PHE A 68 1.21 1.40 9.24
C PHE A 68 1.12 2.73 8.50
N LYS A 69 2.13 3.05 7.71
CA LYS A 69 2.21 4.30 6.96
C LYS A 69 2.05 4.02 5.48
N VAL A 70 1.26 4.85 4.80
CA VAL A 70 1.07 4.82 3.36
C VAL A 70 1.65 6.11 2.79
N SER A 71 2.58 6.00 1.86
CA SER A 71 3.32 7.12 1.26
C SER A 71 3.15 7.10 -0.26
N PHE A 72 2.75 8.23 -0.84
CA PHE A 72 2.55 8.40 -2.28
C PHE A 72 3.64 9.29 -2.90
N GLY A 73 4.29 8.84 -3.97
CA GLY A 73 5.08 9.65 -4.91
C GLY A 73 6.13 10.64 -4.36
N GLY A 74 7.41 10.28 -4.45
CA GLY A 74 8.58 11.18 -4.54
C GLY A 74 8.60 12.51 -3.74
N ARG A 75 9.04 13.61 -4.39
CA ARG A 75 9.54 14.88 -3.77
C ARG A 75 8.59 15.63 -2.83
N ARG A 76 7.31 15.27 -2.76
CA ARG A 76 6.34 15.76 -1.76
C ARG A 76 5.47 14.60 -1.32
N SER A 77 6.08 13.67 -0.60
CA SER A 77 5.42 12.49 -0.05
C SER A 77 4.22 12.91 0.80
N HIS A 78 3.02 12.68 0.28
CA HIS A 78 1.83 12.70 1.12
C HIS A 78 1.86 11.38 1.89
N GLU A 79 1.80 11.48 3.21
CA GLU A 79 1.85 10.33 4.10
C GLU A 79 0.57 10.24 4.91
N ILE A 80 -0.02 9.05 4.95
CA ILE A 80 -1.18 8.73 5.80
C ILE A 80 -0.74 7.70 6.82
N ARG A 81 -1.01 7.98 8.09
CA ARG A 81 -0.81 7.02 9.18
C ARG A 81 -2.12 6.31 9.44
N VAL A 82 -2.10 4.98 9.37
CA VAL A 82 -3.26 4.13 9.57
C VAL A 82 -3.15 3.44 10.91
N SER A 83 -4.01 3.83 11.85
CA SER A 83 -4.09 3.27 13.21
C SER A 83 -5.50 2.81 13.57
N SER A 84 -6.49 3.14 12.74
CA SER A 84 -7.90 2.85 12.94
C SER A 84 -8.58 2.41 11.62
N LEU A 85 -9.84 1.98 11.71
CA LEU A 85 -10.64 1.63 10.54
C LEU A 85 -10.99 2.87 9.69
N ASP A 86 -11.20 4.02 10.30
CA ASP A 86 -11.47 5.27 9.57
C ASP A 86 -10.24 5.70 8.77
N ASP A 87 -9.05 5.64 9.39
CA ASP A 87 -7.78 5.91 8.69
C ASP A 87 -7.57 4.94 7.51
N PHE A 88 -8.00 3.68 7.66
CA PHE A 88 -7.90 2.67 6.61
C PHE A 88 -8.72 3.08 5.38
N PHE A 89 -9.98 3.53 5.57
CA PHE A 89 -10.81 3.98 4.46
C PHE A 89 -10.24 5.23 3.78
N ILE A 90 -9.74 6.19 4.57
CA ILE A 90 -9.09 7.40 4.04
C ILE A 90 -7.86 7.03 3.21
N ALA A 91 -7.01 6.14 3.72
CA ALA A 91 -5.82 5.70 3.02
C ALA A 91 -6.16 4.98 1.71
N LEU A 92 -7.18 4.12 1.72
CA LEU A 92 -7.54 3.32 0.54
C LEU A 92 -8.17 4.19 -0.55
N ASP A 93 -9.05 5.11 -0.17
CA ASP A 93 -9.64 6.07 -1.09
C ASP A 93 -8.58 7.00 -1.70
N THR A 94 -7.65 7.49 -0.86
CA THR A 94 -6.53 8.30 -1.35
C THR A 94 -5.62 7.50 -2.30
N ALA A 95 -5.36 6.22 -2.00
CA ALA A 95 -4.57 5.37 -2.86
C ALA A 95 -5.24 5.12 -4.22
N LEU A 96 -6.55 4.87 -4.22
CA LEU A 96 -7.31 4.69 -5.46
C LEU A 96 -7.34 5.98 -6.28
N HIS A 97 -7.60 7.13 -5.64
CA HIS A 97 -7.56 8.41 -6.32
C HIS A 97 -6.18 8.68 -6.93
N TYR A 98 -5.10 8.46 -6.16
CA TYR A 98 -3.73 8.62 -6.66
C TYR A 98 -3.44 7.72 -7.86
N PHE A 99 -3.88 6.45 -7.80
CA PHE A 99 -3.78 5.51 -8.91
C PHE A 99 -4.52 6.02 -10.15
N LEU A 100 -5.79 6.43 -10.03
CA LEU A 100 -6.58 6.91 -11.17
C LEU A 100 -6.00 8.20 -11.77
N SER A 101 -5.62 9.19 -10.95
CA SER A 101 -5.02 10.44 -11.42
C SER A 101 -3.68 10.23 -12.14
N SER A 102 -2.89 9.23 -11.72
CA SER A 102 -1.64 8.87 -12.39
C SER A 102 -1.86 8.35 -13.82
N LYS A 103 -3.03 7.77 -14.09
CA LYS A 103 -3.44 7.25 -15.40
C LYS A 103 -4.09 8.31 -16.28
N GLU A 104 -4.83 9.25 -15.70
CA GLU A 104 -5.47 10.35 -16.45
C GLU A 104 -4.47 11.36 -17.00
N SER A 105 -3.33 11.57 -16.35
CA SER A 105 -2.26 12.49 -16.79
C SER A 105 -1.62 12.14 -18.15
N ARG A 106 -2.12 11.09 -18.82
CA ARG A 106 -1.68 10.58 -20.12
C ARG A 106 -2.62 10.94 -21.29
N ASN A 107 -3.85 11.38 -21.01
CA ASN A 107 -4.81 11.82 -22.04
C ASN A 107 -4.77 13.34 -22.24
#